data_AF-A0A0M3JE83-F1
#
_entry.id   AF-A0A0M3JE83-F1
#
_cell.length_a   1.000
_cell.length_b   1.000
_cell.length_c   1.000
_cell.angle_alpha   90.00
_cell.angle_beta   90.00
_cell.angle_gamma   90.00
#
_symmetry.space_group_name_H-M   'P 1'
#
loop_
_entity.id
_entity.type
_entity.pdbx_description
1 polymer ?
#
loop_
_entity_poly.entity_id
_entity_poly.type
_entity_poly.pdbx_seq_one_letter_code
_entity_poly.pdbx_strand_id
1 'polypeptide(L)' 'LRFQYKSRGHVHIELLFARRAHGDGEPFDGKGQILAHAFFPRFGGDVHFDEEELWSPNKRIGS' A
#
# COMPACT_ATOMS: atom_id res chain seq x y z
N LEU A 1 5.54 -20.11 -4.48
CA LEU A 1 4.38 -19.43 -3.86
C LEU A 1 3.27 -19.31 -4.89
N ARG A 2 2.01 -19.33 -4.48
CA ARG A 2 0.85 -19.11 -5.37
C ARG A 2 -0.05 -18.07 -4.74
N PHE A 3 -0.34 -17.00 -5.47
CA PHE A 3 -1.25 -15.94 -5.06
C PHE A 3 -2.59 -16.12 -5.76
N GLN A 4 -3.66 -15.80 -5.06
CA GLN A 4 -5.02 -15.82 -5.60
C GLN A 4 -5.73 -14.56 -5.13
N TYR A 5 -6.30 -13.83 -6.07
CA TYR A 5 -7.15 -12.69 -5.74
C TYR A 5 -8.46 -13.18 -5.10
N LYS A 6 -8.92 -12.45 -4.09
CA LYS A 6 -10.20 -12.68 -3.43
C LYS A 6 -10.84 -11.34 -3.15
N SER A 7 -12.07 -11.16 -3.60
CA SER A 7 -12.77 -9.87 -3.50
C SER A 7 -13.46 -9.63 -2.15
N ARG A 8 -13.61 -10.66 -1.30
CA ARG A 8 -14.31 -10.58 0.00
C ARG A 8 -13.80 -11.62 1.00
N GLY A 9 -14.01 -11.34 2.28
CA GLY A 9 -13.65 -12.22 3.39
C GLY A 9 -12.14 -12.22 3.67
N HIS A 10 -11.70 -13.06 4.60
CA HIS A 10 -10.30 -13.08 5.04
C HIS A 10 -9.32 -13.32 3.88
N VAL A 11 -8.24 -12.53 3.87
CA VAL A 11 -7.09 -12.57 2.95
C VAL A 11 -5.78 -12.56 3.75
N HIS A 12 -4.66 -12.93 3.11
CA HIS A 12 -3.33 -12.90 3.74
C HIS A 12 -2.51 -11.65 3.38
N ILE A 13 -3.01 -10.84 2.45
CA ILE A 13 -2.41 -9.60 1.99
C ILE A 13 -3.59 -8.73 1.59
N GLU A 14 -3.96 -7.77 2.41
CA GLU A 14 -4.83 -6.67 2.01
C GLU A 14 -4.01 -5.64 1.22
N LEU A 15 -4.64 -5.05 0.21
CA LEU A 15 -4.04 -3.99 -0.60
C LEU A 15 -4.91 -2.74 -0.49
N LEU A 16 -4.29 -1.63 -0.08
CA LEU A 16 -4.97 -0.36 0.14
C LEU A 16 -4.21 0.79 -0.51
N PHE A 17 -4.93 1.74 -1.10
CA PHE A 17 -4.43 3.09 -1.38
C PHE A 17 -5.01 4.03 -0.32
N ALA A 18 -4.17 4.76 0.39
CA ALA A 18 -4.59 5.63 1.47
C ALA A 18 -3.78 6.91 1.56
N ARG A 19 -4.30 7.93 2.26
CA ARG A 19 -3.66 9.24 2.42
C ARG A 19 -3.31 9.47 3.88
N ARG A 20 -2.09 9.96 4.13
CA ARG A 20 -1.65 10.41 5.45
C ARG A 20 -1.94 9.38 6.54
N ALA A 21 -2.57 9.76 7.64
CA ALA A 21 -2.99 8.84 8.68
C ALA A 21 -4.11 7.91 8.19
N HIS A 22 -3.83 6.60 8.17
CA HIS A 22 -4.74 5.59 7.60
C HIS A 22 -4.97 4.37 8.51
N GLY A 23 -4.79 4.54 9.82
CA GLY A 23 -5.30 3.62 10.84
C GLY A 23 -4.31 2.59 11.37
N ASP A 24 -3.09 2.52 10.84
CA ASP A 24 -2.03 1.59 11.26
C ASP A 24 -0.92 2.25 12.12
N GLY A 25 -0.93 3.58 12.23
CA GLY A 25 0.05 4.34 13.00
C GLY A 25 1.31 4.72 12.23
N GLU A 26 1.39 4.41 10.93
CA GLU A 26 2.49 4.76 10.02
C GLU A 26 1.96 5.70 8.93
N PRO A 27 1.73 7.00 9.23
CA PRO A 27 1.10 7.91 8.27
C PRO A 27 2.02 8.18 7.06
N PHE A 28 1.44 8.27 5.87
CA PHE A 28 2.13 8.79 4.68
C PHE A 28 2.42 10.29 4.78
N ASP A 29 3.42 10.76 4.04
CA ASP A 29 3.86 12.15 4.00
C ASP A 29 3.17 12.99 2.91
N GLY A 30 2.32 12.36 2.09
CA GLY A 30 1.80 12.95 0.87
C GLY A 30 2.84 12.86 -0.25
N LYS A 31 2.67 13.65 -1.31
CA LYS A 31 3.54 13.60 -2.50
C LYS A 31 5.04 13.67 -2.17
N GLY A 32 5.79 12.64 -2.53
CA GLY A 32 7.22 12.52 -2.37
C GLY A 32 7.68 11.20 -1.75
N GLN A 33 8.16 11.27 -0.52
CA GLN A 33 9.18 10.35 0.00
C GLN A 33 8.67 8.92 0.16
N ILE A 34 7.58 8.73 0.90
CA ILE A 34 7.07 7.40 1.23
C ILE A 34 6.01 7.01 0.21
N LEU A 35 6.44 6.27 -0.81
CA LEU A 35 5.53 5.81 -1.86
C LEU A 35 4.57 4.71 -1.35
N ALA A 36 5.05 3.82 -0.49
CA ALA A 36 4.29 2.67 0.00
C ALA A 36 5.00 2.03 1.21
N HIS A 37 4.25 1.28 2.01
CA HIS A 37 4.80 0.38 3.02
C HIS A 37 4.08 -0.96 3.05
N ALA A 38 4.68 -1.93 3.71
CA ALA A 38 4.11 -3.26 3.88
C ALA A 38 4.50 -3.86 5.23
N PHE A 39 3.63 -4.68 5.78
CA PHE A 39 3.87 -5.40 7.02
C PHE A 39 4.46 -6.79 6.77
N PHE A 40 5.28 -7.28 7.71
CA PHE A 40 5.72 -8.67 7.67
C PHE A 40 4.54 -9.65 7.79
N PRO A 41 4.63 -10.88 7.27
CA PRO A 41 3.54 -11.86 7.33
C PRO A 41 3.01 -12.13 8.75
N ARG A 42 3.86 -12.01 9.79
CA ARG A 42 3.44 -12.19 11.18
C ARG A 42 2.44 -11.12 11.67
N PHE A 43 2.33 -10.01 10.93
CA PHE A 43 1.51 -8.84 11.26
C PHE A 43 0.38 -8.62 10.23
N GLY A 44 0.07 -9.61 9.40
CA GLY A 44 -1.00 -9.51 8.39
C GLY A 44 -0.49 -9.58 6.97
N GLY A 45 0.71 -9.03 6.69
CA GLY A 45 1.27 -9.04 5.33
C GLY A 45 0.74 -7.94 4.42
N ASP A 46 -0.04 -7.01 4.96
CA ASP A 46 -0.78 -6.00 4.21
C ASP A 46 0.15 -4.97 3.58
N VAL A 47 -0.27 -4.41 2.45
CA VAL A 47 0.50 -3.45 1.65
C VAL A 47 -0.33 -2.21 1.41
N HIS A 48 0.20 -1.05 1.80
CA HIS A 48 -0.43 0.25 1.63
C HIS A 48 0.39 1.11 0.66
N PHE A 49 -0.29 1.78 -0.26
CA PHE A 49 0.28 2.73 -1.22
C PHE A 49 -0.21 4.15 -0.89
N ASP A 50 0.67 5.15 -0.97
CA ASP A 50 0.23 6.55 -0.79
C ASP A 50 -0.63 6.98 -1.99
N GLU A 51 -1.91 7.26 -1.73
CA GLU A 51 -2.87 7.71 -2.74
C GLU A 51 -2.55 9.14 -3.25
N GLU A 52 -1.76 9.94 -2.53
CA GLU A 52 -1.36 11.27 -2.98
C GLU A 52 -0.30 11.22 -4.10
N GLU A 53 0.30 10.06 -4.35
CA GLU A 53 1.28 9.85 -5.43
C GLU A 53 0.68 9.77 -6.84
N LEU A 54 1.49 10.14 -7.82
CA LEU A 54 1.17 9.99 -9.24
C LEU A 54 1.56 8.61 -9.75
N TRP A 55 0.76 7.59 -9.43
CA TRP A 55 0.98 6.22 -9.87
C TRP A 55 0.89 6.08 -11.38
N SER A 56 1.90 5.45 -11.97
CA SER A 56 1.91 5.14 -13.39
C SER A 56 2.63 3.81 -13.64
N PRO A 57 2.24 3.05 -14.68
CA PRO A 57 2.88 1.77 -14.99
C PRO A 57 4.33 1.93 -15.49
N ASN A 58 4.75 3.16 -15.80
CA ASN A 58 6.08 3.49 -16.32
C ASN A 58 6.62 4.73 -15.63
N LYS A 59 7.94 4.82 -15.44
CA LYS A 59 8.63 6.00 -14.89
C LYS A 59 8.56 7.19 -15.85
N ARG A 60 7.40 7.84 -16.00
CA ARG A 60 7.31 9.10 -16.73
C ARG A 60 7.24 10.29 -15.80
N ILE A 61 6.58 10.23 -14.64
CA ILE A 61 6.71 11.24 -13.58
C ILE A 61 6.40 10.60 -12.22
N GLY A 62 7.36 10.67 -11.31
CA GLY A 62 7.34 10.28 -9.91
C GLY A 62 8.72 10.66 -9.40
N SER A 63 8.81 11.83 -8.76
CA SER A 63 10.04 12.48 -8.30
C SER A 63 10.81 11.60 -7.34
#